data_AF-A0A963WRH3-F1
#
_entry.id   AF-A0A963WRH3-F1
#
_cell.length_a   1.000
_cell.length_b   1.000
_cell.length_c   1.000
_cell.angle_alpha   90.00
_cell.angle_beta   90.00
_cell.angle_gamma   90.00
#
_symmetry.space_group_name_H-M   'P 1'
#
loop_
_entity.id
_entity.type
_entity.pdbx_description
1 polymer ?
#
loop_
_entity_poly.entity_id
_entity_poly.type
_entity_poly.pdbx_seq_one_letter_code
_entity_poly.pdbx_strand_id
1 'polypeptide(L)'
;QKVQQVSSNDLSMNGLELESVSLTGLDQTSIEHFNANNAFDAEGLTKLTEQIEARKKLRNDIEQDTRVQMETKNLEADTRSFEIGRDKEYARLQQEREVEIRRAAQASEIAREQAERSREADAARIEAKKLVDAQQIEADRLVEEARIDQVRALEIARQEQQIAVQNKSREESQAKAEADEARAKAVQAEEQVTTSRESEIAERMKKIELIEAAKQAERDAIKIKVDAEAERDAAANRAEAIRREAEGEAEAEKLRAEAARVRFEVEAAGQRAINEAANILSMDQISLQTKMALLKVLPEVIRESAKPMEAIDSIKIVQVDGLTNGGGKAGASSTGGGTGNLATDAVSAALAYRAQAPVLDGLMKELGLDGSNLSGLVKGAATEAGGAEIESDAAPKNADALVADQRKGAGKKDGSNKADADG
;
A
#
# COMPACT_ATOMS: atom_id res chain seq x y z
N GLN A 1 -174.11 -75.70 19.20
CA GLN A 1 -175.60 -75.67 19.20
C GLN A 1 -176.19 -74.44 19.89
N LYS A 2 -175.76 -74.03 21.10
CA LYS A 2 -176.27 -72.79 21.75
C LYS A 2 -176.08 -71.50 20.93
N VAL A 3 -174.96 -71.37 20.21
CA VAL A 3 -174.68 -70.17 19.38
C VAL A 3 -175.68 -70.02 18.23
N GLN A 4 -176.11 -71.12 17.61
CA GLN A 4 -177.11 -71.10 16.53
C GLN A 4 -178.49 -70.62 17.04
N GLN A 5 -178.88 -71.00 18.26
CA GLN A 5 -180.14 -70.56 18.88
C GLN A 5 -180.15 -69.08 19.24
N VAL A 6 -179.04 -68.55 19.77
CA VAL A 6 -178.93 -67.14 20.13
C VAL A 6 -178.95 -66.25 18.88
N SER A 7 -178.21 -66.64 17.84
CA SER A 7 -178.13 -65.85 16.60
C SER A 7 -179.38 -65.98 15.70
N SER A 8 -180.11 -67.11 15.75
CA SER A 8 -181.34 -67.31 14.95
C SER A 8 -182.46 -66.33 15.31
N ASN A 9 -182.60 -65.96 16.58
CA ASN A 9 -183.68 -65.07 17.02
C ASN A 9 -183.47 -63.64 16.48
N ASP A 10 -182.24 -63.12 16.59
CA ASP A 10 -181.84 -61.80 16.08
C ASP A 10 -181.90 -61.72 14.54
N LEU A 11 -181.58 -62.81 13.84
CA LEU A 11 -181.62 -62.83 12.37
C LEU A 11 -183.05 -62.94 11.82
N SER A 12 -183.95 -63.64 12.53
CA SER A 12 -185.37 -63.74 12.15
C SER A 12 -186.12 -62.40 12.23
N MET A 13 -185.78 -61.55 13.21
CA MET A 13 -186.33 -60.18 13.35
C MET A 13 -185.94 -59.27 12.19
N ASN A 14 -184.83 -59.55 11.52
CA ASN A 14 -184.34 -58.81 10.36
C ASN A 14 -184.71 -59.50 9.02
N GLY A 15 -185.56 -60.54 9.05
CA GLY A 15 -186.08 -61.21 7.85
C GLY A 15 -185.09 -62.13 7.14
N LEU A 16 -184.04 -62.61 7.82
CA LEU A 16 -183.00 -63.51 7.27
C LEU A 16 -183.04 -64.88 7.95
N GLU A 17 -182.98 -65.97 7.17
CA GLU A 17 -182.91 -67.34 7.68
C GLU A 17 -181.46 -67.85 7.74
N LEU A 18 -181.12 -68.56 8.82
CA LEU A 18 -179.76 -68.99 9.12
C LEU A 18 -179.54 -70.44 8.66
N GLU A 19 -178.79 -70.64 7.57
CA GLU A 19 -178.60 -71.97 6.95
C GLU A 19 -177.50 -72.81 7.62
N SER A 20 -176.32 -72.25 7.94
CA SER A 20 -175.28 -72.94 8.71
C SER A 20 -174.26 -71.99 9.37
N VAL A 21 -173.61 -72.45 10.46
CA VAL A 21 -172.54 -71.73 11.19
C VAL A 21 -171.33 -72.65 11.36
N SER A 22 -170.13 -72.18 10.98
CA SER A 22 -168.84 -72.83 11.32
C SER A 22 -167.97 -71.88 12.15
N LEU A 23 -167.39 -72.38 13.24
CA LEU A 23 -166.40 -71.63 14.03
C LEU A 23 -165.02 -71.73 13.35
N THR A 24 -164.40 -70.59 13.05
CA THR A 24 -163.08 -70.49 12.39
C THR A 24 -161.91 -70.31 13.37
N GLY A 25 -162.20 -69.95 14.61
CA GLY A 25 -161.21 -69.81 15.68
C GLY A 25 -161.90 -69.72 17.03
N LEU A 26 -161.35 -70.40 18.02
CA LEU A 26 -161.75 -70.28 19.41
C LEU A 26 -160.56 -69.62 20.14
N ASP A 27 -160.74 -68.40 20.61
CA ASP A 27 -159.75 -67.78 21.50
C ASP A 27 -159.71 -68.59 22.80
N GLN A 28 -158.54 -69.13 23.11
CA GLN A 28 -158.33 -69.87 24.33
C GLN A 28 -158.48 -68.93 25.53
N THR A 29 -159.19 -69.39 26.57
CA THR A 29 -159.28 -68.66 27.84
C THR A 29 -157.87 -68.41 28.39
N SER A 30 -157.67 -67.29 29.09
CA SER A 30 -156.39 -67.03 29.76
C SER A 30 -156.14 -68.05 30.88
N ILE A 31 -154.86 -68.32 31.18
CA ILE A 31 -154.47 -69.33 32.18
C ILE A 31 -155.07 -69.06 33.56
N GLU A 32 -155.35 -67.79 33.89
CA GLU A 32 -155.94 -67.33 35.16
C GLU A 32 -157.38 -67.82 35.37
N HIS A 33 -158.09 -68.19 34.31
CA HIS A 33 -159.47 -68.66 34.37
C HIS A 33 -159.59 -70.19 34.31
N PHE A 34 -158.47 -70.93 34.28
CA PHE A 34 -158.48 -72.40 34.36
C PHE A 34 -158.70 -72.87 35.80
N ASN A 35 -159.57 -73.87 35.98
CA ASN A 35 -159.82 -74.46 37.29
C ASN A 35 -159.08 -75.79 37.44
N ALA A 36 -158.11 -75.85 38.36
CA ALA A 36 -157.32 -77.06 38.62
C ALA A 36 -158.14 -78.27 39.10
N ASN A 37 -159.36 -78.06 39.60
CA ASN A 37 -160.25 -79.13 40.05
C ASN A 37 -161.12 -79.70 38.92
N ASN A 38 -161.08 -79.14 37.70
CA ASN A 38 -161.76 -79.67 36.51
C ASN A 38 -160.77 -80.50 35.67
N ALA A 39 -161.11 -81.75 35.37
CA ALA A 39 -160.23 -82.69 34.68
C ALA A 39 -159.74 -82.17 33.30
N PHE A 40 -160.60 -81.48 32.55
CA PHE A 40 -160.24 -80.94 31.24
C PHE A 40 -159.28 -79.75 31.34
N ASP A 41 -159.52 -78.86 32.30
CA ASP A 41 -158.72 -77.66 32.51
C ASP A 41 -157.34 -78.01 33.10
N ALA A 42 -157.26 -79.02 33.96
CA ALA A 42 -155.99 -79.49 34.54
C ALA A 42 -155.05 -80.10 33.48
N GLU A 43 -155.56 -80.92 32.55
CA GLU A 43 -154.75 -81.47 31.44
C GLU A 43 -154.33 -80.37 30.45
N GLY A 44 -155.17 -79.36 30.25
CA GLY A 44 -154.82 -78.17 29.48
C GLY A 44 -153.68 -77.38 30.12
N LEU A 45 -153.74 -77.17 31.44
CA LEU A 45 -152.75 -76.42 32.19
C LEU A 45 -151.39 -77.14 32.26
N THR A 46 -151.35 -78.47 32.37
CA THR A 46 -150.10 -79.23 32.32
C THR A 46 -149.43 -79.13 30.95
N LYS A 47 -150.17 -79.34 29.86
CA LYS A 47 -149.64 -79.19 28.48
C LYS A 47 -149.16 -77.78 28.20
N LEU A 48 -149.90 -76.77 28.67
CA LEU A 48 -149.51 -75.37 28.50
C LEU A 48 -148.24 -75.04 29.31
N THR A 49 -148.14 -75.55 30.53
CA THR A 49 -146.95 -75.37 31.38
C THR A 49 -145.73 -76.04 30.75
N GLU A 50 -145.86 -77.27 30.25
CA GLU A 50 -144.80 -77.98 29.52
C GLU A 50 -144.35 -77.19 28.28
N GLN A 51 -145.29 -76.66 27.50
CA GLN A 51 -144.97 -75.82 26.35
C GLN A 51 -144.28 -74.50 26.75
N ILE A 52 -144.70 -73.87 27.84
CA ILE A 52 -144.09 -72.64 28.35
C ILE A 52 -142.67 -72.92 28.83
N GLU A 53 -142.45 -74.00 29.59
CA GLU A 53 -141.13 -74.40 30.06
C GLU A 53 -140.20 -74.79 28.90
N ALA A 54 -140.71 -75.54 27.92
CA ALA A 54 -139.98 -75.86 26.70
C ALA A 54 -139.57 -74.59 25.92
N ARG A 55 -140.48 -73.60 25.80
CA ARG A 55 -140.18 -72.31 25.17
C ARG A 55 -139.22 -71.45 25.99
N LYS A 56 -139.29 -71.49 27.33
CA LYS A 56 -138.33 -70.81 28.22
C LYS A 56 -136.93 -71.42 28.07
N LYS A 57 -136.84 -72.74 28.03
CA LYS A 57 -135.58 -73.46 27.77
C LYS A 57 -135.03 -73.08 26.38
N LEU A 58 -135.85 -73.16 25.34
CA LEU A 58 -135.45 -72.78 23.98
C LEU A 58 -134.95 -71.34 23.93
N ARG A 59 -135.64 -70.40 24.61
CA ARG A 59 -135.21 -69.01 24.68
C ARG A 59 -133.84 -68.87 25.35
N ASN A 60 -133.65 -69.51 26.50
CA ASN A 60 -132.38 -69.47 27.21
C ASN A 60 -131.26 -70.12 26.38
N ASP A 61 -131.51 -71.25 25.73
CA ASP A 61 -130.52 -71.93 24.88
C ASP A 61 -130.11 -71.02 23.71
N ILE A 62 -131.06 -70.37 23.05
CA ILE A 62 -130.77 -69.35 22.02
C ILE A 62 -129.95 -68.20 22.60
N GLU A 63 -130.32 -67.66 23.76
CA GLU A 63 -129.59 -66.56 24.40
C GLU A 63 -128.15 -66.93 24.78
N GLN A 64 -127.92 -68.15 25.30
CA GLN A 64 -126.57 -68.61 25.63
C GLN A 64 -125.76 -68.96 24.38
N ASP A 65 -126.34 -69.65 23.41
CA ASP A 65 -125.66 -69.99 22.16
C ASP A 65 -125.29 -68.73 21.38
N THR A 66 -126.20 -67.75 21.28
CA THR A 66 -125.91 -66.46 20.66
C THR A 66 -124.83 -65.71 21.42
N ARG A 67 -124.82 -65.74 22.76
CA ARG A 67 -123.73 -65.17 23.56
C ARG A 67 -122.38 -65.81 23.25
N VAL A 68 -122.29 -67.15 23.27
CA VAL A 68 -121.04 -67.86 22.95
C VAL A 68 -120.59 -67.61 21.51
N GLN A 69 -121.53 -67.55 20.56
CA GLN A 69 -121.22 -67.22 19.17
C GLN A 69 -120.72 -65.78 19.02
N MET A 70 -121.25 -64.82 19.77
CA MET A 70 -120.74 -63.45 19.78
C MET A 70 -119.34 -63.40 20.38
N GLU A 71 -119.10 -64.03 21.53
CA GLU A 71 -117.77 -64.05 22.16
C GLU A 71 -116.72 -64.73 21.30
N THR A 72 -117.06 -65.86 20.64
CA THR A 72 -116.13 -66.53 19.72
C THR A 72 -115.84 -65.69 18.49
N LYS A 73 -116.85 -65.00 17.91
CA LYS A 73 -116.63 -64.06 16.80
C LYS A 73 -115.84 -62.83 17.21
N ASN A 74 -116.03 -62.31 18.42
CA ASN A 74 -115.26 -61.20 18.96
C ASN A 74 -113.79 -61.61 19.11
N LEU A 75 -113.53 -62.78 19.71
CA LEU A 75 -112.18 -63.32 19.83
C LEU A 75 -111.52 -63.51 18.46
N GLU A 76 -112.24 -64.06 17.48
CA GLU A 76 -111.73 -64.25 16.12
C GLU A 76 -111.48 -62.90 15.40
N ALA A 77 -112.32 -61.90 15.63
CA ALA A 77 -112.11 -60.56 15.12
C ALA A 77 -110.86 -59.90 15.74
N ASP A 78 -110.68 -60.05 17.05
CA ASP A 78 -109.52 -59.53 17.78
C ASP A 78 -108.23 -60.21 17.32
N THR A 79 -108.19 -61.54 17.19
CA THR A 79 -107.01 -62.25 16.69
C THR A 79 -106.64 -61.81 15.28
N ARG A 80 -107.63 -61.71 14.38
CA ARG A 80 -107.42 -61.16 13.04
C ARG A 80 -106.95 -59.72 13.07
N SER A 81 -107.48 -58.90 13.98
CA SER A 81 -107.05 -57.51 14.12
C SER A 81 -105.57 -57.41 14.54
N PHE A 82 -105.11 -58.28 15.45
CA PHE A 82 -103.72 -58.34 15.89
C PHE A 82 -102.80 -58.87 14.79
N GLU A 83 -103.22 -59.88 14.03
CA GLU A 83 -102.48 -60.38 12.87
C GLU A 83 -102.33 -59.29 11.81
N ILE A 84 -103.42 -58.60 11.46
CA ILE A 84 -103.39 -57.47 10.53
C ILE A 84 -102.48 -56.35 11.06
N GLY A 85 -102.54 -56.05 12.35
CA GLY A 85 -101.68 -55.04 12.99
C GLY A 85 -100.19 -55.40 12.89
N ARG A 86 -99.85 -56.64 13.24
CA ARG A 86 -98.48 -57.18 13.14
C ARG A 86 -97.97 -57.15 11.70
N ASP A 87 -98.79 -57.60 10.75
CA ASP A 87 -98.39 -57.67 9.35
C ASP A 87 -98.25 -56.27 8.73
N LYS A 88 -99.08 -55.30 9.15
CA LYS A 88 -98.91 -53.88 8.82
C LYS A 88 -97.59 -53.32 9.33
N GLU A 89 -97.23 -53.59 10.59
CA GLU A 89 -95.96 -53.14 11.16
C GLU A 89 -94.77 -53.79 10.45
N TYR A 90 -94.83 -55.08 10.13
CA TYR A 90 -93.78 -55.73 9.34
C TYR A 90 -93.66 -55.15 7.94
N ALA A 91 -94.77 -54.91 7.25
CA ALA A 91 -94.76 -54.29 5.93
C ALA A 91 -94.17 -52.87 5.99
N ARG A 92 -94.53 -52.10 7.02
CA ARG A 92 -93.99 -50.75 7.26
C ARG A 92 -92.47 -50.79 7.51
N LEU A 93 -92.00 -51.65 8.40
CA LEU A 93 -90.57 -51.78 8.71
C LEU A 93 -89.77 -52.27 7.50
N GLN A 94 -90.34 -53.18 6.70
CA GLN A 94 -89.71 -53.63 5.45
C GLN A 94 -89.60 -52.47 4.44
N GLN A 95 -90.66 -51.68 4.27
CA GLN A 95 -90.65 -50.51 3.41
C GLN A 95 -89.62 -49.47 3.89
N GLU A 96 -89.59 -49.16 5.19
CA GLU A 96 -88.62 -48.23 5.79
C GLU A 96 -87.19 -48.71 5.57
N ARG A 97 -86.91 -49.99 5.82
CA ARG A 97 -85.59 -50.60 5.55
C ARG A 97 -85.21 -50.54 4.08
N GLU A 98 -86.13 -50.84 3.17
CA GLU A 98 -85.86 -50.77 1.73
C GLU A 98 -85.55 -49.34 1.28
N VAL A 99 -86.33 -48.37 1.78
CA VAL A 99 -86.10 -46.94 1.51
C VAL A 99 -84.73 -46.50 2.05
N GLU A 100 -84.36 -46.92 3.26
CA GLU A 100 -83.05 -46.62 3.84
C GLU A 100 -81.90 -47.25 3.06
N ILE A 101 -82.01 -48.52 2.65
CA ILE A 101 -81.01 -49.19 1.82
C ILE A 101 -80.85 -48.46 0.49
N ARG A 102 -81.95 -48.10 -0.18
CA ARG A 102 -81.92 -47.35 -1.43
C ARG A 102 -81.32 -45.95 -1.24
N ARG A 103 -81.68 -45.26 -0.17
CA ARG A 103 -81.11 -43.94 0.18
C ARG A 103 -79.61 -44.03 0.46
N ALA A 104 -79.17 -45.03 1.20
CA ALA A 104 -77.75 -45.26 1.49
C ALA A 104 -76.96 -45.61 0.22
N ALA A 105 -77.52 -46.45 -0.66
CA ALA A 105 -76.93 -46.76 -1.95
C ALA A 105 -76.78 -45.50 -2.83
N GLN A 106 -77.87 -44.73 -2.98
CA GLN A 106 -77.84 -43.47 -3.73
C GLN A 106 -76.85 -42.46 -3.13
N ALA A 107 -76.79 -42.32 -1.81
CA ALA A 107 -75.84 -41.43 -1.16
C ALA A 107 -74.39 -41.85 -1.43
N SER A 108 -74.11 -43.16 -1.43
CA SER A 108 -72.79 -43.72 -1.77
C SER A 108 -72.43 -43.48 -3.24
N GLU A 109 -73.37 -43.66 -4.15
CA GLU A 109 -73.18 -43.39 -5.58
C GLU A 109 -72.92 -41.90 -5.84
N ILE A 110 -73.74 -41.01 -5.27
CA ILE A 110 -73.54 -39.56 -5.38
C ILE A 110 -72.18 -39.16 -4.82
N ALA A 111 -71.78 -39.68 -3.64
CA ALA A 111 -70.49 -39.36 -3.05
C ALA A 111 -69.32 -39.86 -3.91
N ARG A 112 -69.43 -41.05 -4.52
CA ARG A 112 -68.43 -41.57 -5.47
C ARG A 112 -68.33 -40.71 -6.71
N GLU A 113 -69.46 -40.41 -7.36
CA GLU A 113 -69.48 -39.59 -8.56
C GLU A 113 -68.98 -38.18 -8.28
N GLN A 114 -69.38 -37.56 -7.17
CA GLN A 114 -68.89 -36.25 -6.78
C GLN A 114 -67.37 -36.25 -6.55
N ALA A 115 -66.81 -37.30 -5.93
CA ALA A 115 -65.38 -37.45 -5.72
C ALA A 115 -64.61 -37.69 -7.04
N GLU A 116 -65.19 -38.43 -7.98
CA GLU A 116 -64.62 -38.62 -9.32
C GLU A 116 -64.62 -37.32 -10.11
N ARG A 117 -65.77 -36.62 -10.16
CA ARG A 117 -65.90 -35.32 -10.81
C ARG A 117 -64.98 -34.27 -10.20
N SER A 118 -64.80 -34.26 -8.88
CA SER A 118 -63.86 -33.33 -8.24
C SER A 118 -62.41 -33.65 -8.62
N ARG A 119 -62.04 -34.94 -8.64
CA ARG A 119 -60.70 -35.37 -9.08
C ARG A 119 -60.43 -35.03 -10.55
N GLU A 120 -61.41 -35.24 -11.43
CA GLU A 120 -61.33 -34.85 -12.84
C GLU A 120 -61.15 -33.34 -12.99
N ALA A 121 -61.95 -32.55 -12.27
CA ALA A 121 -61.86 -31.09 -12.29
C ALA A 121 -60.51 -30.59 -11.77
N ASP A 122 -60.02 -31.16 -10.67
CA ASP A 122 -58.71 -30.82 -10.10
C ASP A 122 -57.56 -31.25 -11.01
N ALA A 123 -57.64 -32.43 -11.62
CA ALA A 123 -56.67 -32.88 -12.61
C ALA A 123 -56.62 -31.94 -13.82
N ALA A 124 -57.77 -31.54 -14.36
CA ALA A 124 -57.86 -30.59 -15.46
C ALA A 124 -57.30 -29.21 -15.08
N ARG A 125 -57.58 -28.73 -13.86
CA ARG A 125 -56.99 -27.47 -13.33
C ARG A 125 -55.48 -27.55 -13.19
N ILE A 126 -54.96 -28.67 -12.67
CA ILE A 126 -53.53 -28.89 -12.51
C ILE A 126 -52.85 -28.95 -13.88
N GLU A 127 -53.43 -29.64 -14.85
CA GLU A 127 -52.90 -29.72 -16.21
C GLU A 127 -52.91 -28.36 -16.91
N ALA A 128 -54.03 -27.63 -16.84
CA ALA A 128 -54.11 -26.28 -17.36
C ALA A 128 -53.07 -25.36 -16.71
N LYS A 129 -52.89 -25.45 -15.39
CA LYS A 129 -51.87 -24.69 -14.67
C LYS A 129 -50.46 -25.07 -15.10
N LYS A 130 -50.15 -26.37 -15.21
CA LYS A 130 -48.84 -26.84 -15.71
C LYS A 130 -48.53 -26.33 -17.11
N LEU A 131 -49.53 -26.27 -17.99
CA LEU A 131 -49.36 -25.73 -19.34
C LEU A 131 -49.08 -24.22 -19.32
N VAL A 132 -49.82 -23.45 -18.52
CA VAL A 132 -49.57 -22.01 -18.35
C VAL A 132 -48.19 -21.76 -17.74
N ASP A 133 -47.85 -22.47 -16.67
CA ASP A 133 -46.54 -22.35 -16.01
C ASP A 133 -45.40 -22.74 -16.97
N ALA A 134 -45.58 -23.79 -17.78
CA ALA A 134 -44.59 -24.19 -18.80
C ALA A 134 -44.41 -23.10 -19.87
N GLN A 135 -45.50 -22.51 -20.37
CA GLN A 135 -45.44 -21.40 -21.34
C GLN A 135 -44.80 -20.16 -20.73
N GLN A 136 -45.08 -19.85 -19.46
CA GLN A 136 -44.43 -18.74 -18.75
C GLN A 136 -42.93 -18.97 -18.60
N ILE A 137 -42.52 -20.16 -18.18
CA ILE A 137 -41.09 -20.52 -18.06
C ILE A 137 -40.39 -20.42 -19.42
N GLU A 138 -41.03 -20.87 -20.50
CA GLU A 138 -40.46 -20.77 -21.84
C GLU A 138 -40.34 -19.31 -22.29
N ALA A 139 -41.37 -18.49 -22.06
CA ALA A 139 -41.32 -17.06 -22.34
C ALA A 139 -40.21 -16.35 -21.53
N ASP A 140 -40.10 -16.64 -20.24
CA ASP A 140 -39.07 -16.08 -19.35
C ASP A 140 -37.66 -16.51 -19.80
N ARG A 141 -37.49 -17.77 -20.20
CA ARG A 141 -36.22 -18.26 -20.77
C ARG A 141 -35.84 -17.51 -22.04
N LEU A 142 -36.78 -17.31 -22.96
CA LEU A 142 -36.51 -16.56 -24.20
C LEU A 142 -36.16 -15.10 -23.92
N VAL A 143 -36.83 -14.48 -22.96
CA VAL A 143 -36.52 -13.09 -22.54
C VAL A 143 -35.12 -13.02 -21.92
N GLU A 144 -34.77 -13.93 -21.02
CA GLU A 144 -33.45 -13.95 -20.39
C GLU A 144 -32.34 -14.31 -21.40
N GLU A 145 -32.58 -15.24 -22.33
CA GLU A 145 -31.65 -15.53 -23.43
C GLU A 145 -31.41 -14.27 -24.29
N ALA A 146 -32.48 -13.58 -24.72
CA ALA A 146 -32.36 -12.34 -25.46
C ALA A 146 -31.63 -11.24 -24.68
N ARG A 147 -31.85 -11.16 -23.37
CA ARG A 147 -31.16 -10.22 -22.47
C ARG A 147 -29.68 -10.55 -22.33
N ILE A 148 -29.32 -11.82 -22.15
CA ILE A 148 -27.94 -12.29 -22.09
C ILE A 148 -27.23 -11.98 -23.41
N ASP A 149 -27.87 -12.25 -24.55
CA ASP A 149 -27.30 -11.98 -25.87
C ASP A 149 -27.13 -10.49 -26.11
N GLN A 150 -28.08 -9.65 -25.67
CA GLN A 150 -27.93 -8.20 -25.70
C GLN A 150 -26.73 -7.73 -24.86
N VAL A 151 -26.58 -8.24 -23.62
CA VAL A 151 -25.46 -7.88 -22.75
C VAL A 151 -24.14 -8.33 -23.35
N ARG A 152 -24.05 -9.58 -23.86
CA ARG A 152 -22.87 -10.09 -24.55
C ARG A 152 -22.52 -9.25 -25.77
N ALA A 153 -23.49 -8.90 -26.61
CA ALA A 153 -23.27 -8.05 -27.77
C ALA A 153 -22.74 -6.67 -27.38
N LEU A 154 -23.27 -6.06 -26.32
CA LEU A 154 -22.78 -4.79 -25.79
C LEU A 154 -21.37 -4.89 -25.22
N GLU A 155 -21.06 -5.97 -24.50
CA GLU A 155 -19.72 -6.22 -23.96
C GLU A 155 -18.69 -6.45 -25.08
N ILE A 156 -19.03 -7.24 -26.10
CA ILE A 156 -18.19 -7.43 -27.28
C ILE A 156 -17.97 -6.09 -27.98
N ALA A 157 -19.02 -5.31 -28.22
CA ALA A 157 -18.89 -3.99 -28.85
C ALA A 157 -18.01 -3.03 -28.03
N ARG A 158 -18.11 -3.04 -26.69
CA ARG A 158 -17.22 -2.27 -25.81
C ARG A 158 -15.77 -2.75 -25.90
N GLN A 159 -15.55 -4.07 -25.89
CA GLN A 159 -14.22 -4.64 -26.01
C GLN A 159 -13.60 -4.31 -27.38
N GLU A 160 -14.36 -4.40 -28.47
CA GLU A 160 -13.93 -3.99 -29.80
C GLU A 160 -13.59 -2.50 -29.86
N GLN A 161 -14.44 -1.64 -29.28
CA GLN A 161 -14.12 -0.21 -29.15
C GLN A 161 -12.82 0.02 -28.38
N GLN A 162 -12.61 -0.69 -27.28
CA GLN A 162 -11.38 -0.58 -26.49
C GLN A 162 -10.17 -1.07 -27.29
N ILE A 163 -10.27 -2.20 -28.00
CA ILE A 163 -9.20 -2.70 -28.89
C ILE A 163 -8.91 -1.66 -29.98
N ALA A 164 -9.93 -1.07 -30.59
CA ALA A 164 -9.77 -0.05 -31.61
C ALA A 164 -9.08 1.20 -31.07
N VAL A 165 -9.45 1.68 -29.88
CA VAL A 165 -8.77 2.80 -29.21
C VAL A 165 -7.32 2.45 -28.88
N GLN A 166 -7.05 1.24 -28.38
CA GLN A 166 -5.69 0.79 -28.07
C GLN A 166 -4.83 0.67 -29.33
N ASN A 167 -5.37 0.14 -30.43
CA ASN A 167 -4.66 0.09 -31.71
C ASN A 167 -4.38 1.49 -32.25
N LYS A 168 -5.36 2.39 -32.21
CA LYS A 168 -5.17 3.78 -32.62
C LYS A 168 -4.16 4.53 -31.74
N SER A 169 -4.14 4.24 -30.44
CA SER A 169 -3.14 4.76 -29.50
C SER A 169 -1.74 4.19 -29.77
N ARG A 170 -1.63 2.91 -30.14
CA ARG A 170 -0.37 2.30 -30.59
C ARG A 170 0.13 2.95 -31.88
N GLU A 171 -0.74 3.16 -32.86
CA GLU A 171 -0.42 3.87 -34.10
C GLU A 171 0.03 5.31 -33.82
N GLU A 172 -0.68 6.05 -32.94
CA GLU A 172 -0.28 7.39 -32.53
C GLU A 172 1.07 7.39 -31.80
N SER A 173 1.32 6.39 -30.95
CA SER A 173 2.59 6.24 -30.23
C SER A 173 3.74 5.87 -31.17
N GLN A 174 3.50 5.02 -32.16
CA GLN A 174 4.47 4.68 -33.21
C GLN A 174 4.80 5.92 -34.06
N ALA A 175 3.78 6.66 -34.50
CA ALA A 175 3.97 7.90 -35.26
C ALA A 175 4.71 8.97 -34.44
N LYS A 176 4.44 9.09 -33.13
CA LYS A 176 5.19 9.98 -32.23
C LYS A 176 6.64 9.53 -32.06
N ALA A 177 6.89 8.23 -31.86
CA ALA A 177 8.24 7.70 -31.74
C ALA A 177 9.07 7.97 -33.01
N GLU A 178 8.48 7.77 -34.20
CA GLU A 178 9.12 8.10 -35.48
C GLU A 178 9.40 9.61 -35.61
N ALA A 179 8.45 10.46 -35.21
CA ALA A 179 8.64 11.91 -35.21
C ALA A 179 9.73 12.37 -34.23
N ASP A 180 9.79 11.77 -33.04
CA ASP A 180 10.79 12.07 -32.03
C ASP A 180 12.17 11.52 -32.43
N GLU A 181 12.26 10.38 -33.10
CA GLU A 181 13.50 9.89 -33.68
C GLU A 181 14.03 10.84 -34.77
N ALA A 182 13.14 11.36 -35.61
CA ALA A 182 13.49 12.36 -36.62
C ALA A 182 13.97 13.67 -35.96
N ARG A 183 13.33 14.12 -34.88
CA ARG A 183 13.76 15.28 -34.09
C ARG A 183 15.10 15.04 -33.40
N ALA A 184 15.33 13.87 -32.82
CA ALA A 184 16.59 13.52 -32.18
C ALA A 184 17.75 13.54 -33.20
N LYS A 185 17.53 13.02 -34.41
CA LYS A 185 18.49 13.11 -35.52
C LYS A 185 18.77 14.56 -35.94
N ALA A 186 17.74 15.41 -35.99
CA ALA A 186 17.91 16.83 -36.29
C ALA A 186 18.73 17.56 -35.22
N VAL A 187 18.41 17.35 -33.93
CA VAL A 187 19.16 17.95 -32.81
C VAL A 187 20.60 17.44 -32.76
N GLN A 188 20.84 16.14 -33.01
CA GLN A 188 22.19 15.60 -33.09
C GLN A 188 23.01 16.27 -34.19
N ALA A 189 22.40 16.54 -35.36
CA ALA A 189 23.06 17.27 -36.43
C ALA A 189 23.34 18.73 -36.05
N GLU A 190 22.41 19.41 -35.37
CA GLU A 190 22.61 20.77 -34.88
C GLU A 190 23.74 20.84 -33.83
N GLU A 191 23.78 19.91 -32.87
CA GLU A 191 24.83 19.82 -31.85
C GLU A 191 26.21 19.51 -32.46
N GLN A 192 26.28 18.75 -33.56
CA GLN A 192 27.53 18.55 -34.29
C GLN A 192 28.00 19.83 -34.99
N VAL A 193 27.08 20.65 -35.50
CA VAL A 193 27.40 21.94 -36.11
C VAL A 193 27.87 22.95 -35.05
N THR A 194 27.22 23.01 -33.89
CA THR A 194 27.66 23.86 -32.77
C THR A 194 29.02 23.41 -32.25
N THR A 195 29.22 22.11 -32.03
CA THR A 195 30.52 21.55 -31.60
C THR A 195 31.62 21.89 -32.59
N SER A 196 31.36 21.73 -33.90
CA SER A 196 32.32 22.09 -34.95
C SER A 196 32.61 23.60 -34.97
N ARG A 197 31.60 24.45 -34.76
CA ARG A 197 31.78 25.90 -34.66
C ARG A 197 32.61 26.28 -33.43
N GLU A 198 32.33 25.68 -32.28
CA GLU A 198 33.05 25.94 -31.03
C GLU A 198 34.50 25.45 -31.09
N SER A 199 34.76 24.28 -31.69
CA SER A 199 36.12 23.79 -31.92
C SER A 199 36.92 24.73 -32.82
N GLU A 200 36.32 25.23 -33.91
CA GLU A 200 36.96 26.20 -34.80
C GLU A 200 37.23 27.54 -34.10
N ILE A 201 36.32 28.01 -33.23
CA ILE A 201 36.55 29.21 -32.41
C ILE A 201 37.70 28.99 -31.44
N ALA A 202 37.73 27.85 -30.74
CA ALA A 202 38.80 27.50 -29.81
C ALA A 202 40.16 27.39 -30.51
N GLU A 203 40.22 26.75 -31.67
CA GLU A 203 41.45 26.68 -32.49
C GLU A 203 41.90 28.05 -32.97
N ARG A 204 40.97 28.93 -33.36
CA ARG A 204 41.29 30.30 -33.74
C ARG A 204 41.83 31.09 -32.55
N MET A 205 41.21 30.99 -31.36
CA MET A 205 41.71 31.67 -30.16
C MET A 205 43.11 31.16 -29.77
N LYS A 206 43.33 29.85 -29.80
CA LYS A 206 44.66 29.25 -29.58
C LYS A 206 45.70 29.79 -30.56
N LYS A 207 45.35 29.92 -31.84
CA LYS A 207 46.23 30.52 -32.86
C LYS A 207 46.53 31.99 -32.56
N ILE A 208 45.53 32.76 -32.11
CA ILE A 208 45.71 34.17 -31.71
C ILE A 208 46.66 34.26 -30.51
N GLU A 209 46.46 33.45 -29.47
CA GLU A 209 47.35 33.42 -28.29
C GLU A 209 48.79 33.05 -28.65
N LEU A 210 48.98 32.06 -29.53
CA LEU A 210 50.33 31.70 -30.03
C LEU A 210 50.98 32.86 -30.80
N ILE A 211 50.21 33.61 -31.59
CA ILE A 211 50.70 34.78 -32.32
C ILE A 211 51.03 35.92 -31.34
N GLU A 212 50.21 36.17 -30.32
CA GLU A 212 50.50 37.18 -29.30
C GLU A 212 51.73 36.83 -28.47
N ALA A 213 51.86 35.58 -28.05
CA ALA A 213 53.04 35.08 -27.36
C ALA A 213 54.31 35.22 -28.22
N ALA A 214 54.23 34.89 -29.52
CA ALA A 214 55.34 35.08 -30.46
C ALA A 214 55.68 36.56 -30.64
N LYS A 215 54.68 37.44 -30.80
CA LYS A 215 54.87 38.89 -30.93
C LYS A 215 55.50 39.50 -29.67
N GLN A 216 55.13 39.02 -28.49
CA GLN A 216 55.70 39.46 -27.23
C GLN A 216 57.16 38.97 -27.09
N ALA A 217 57.43 37.71 -27.42
CA ALA A 217 58.78 37.17 -27.45
C ALA A 217 59.69 37.91 -28.45
N GLU A 218 59.18 38.30 -29.61
CA GLU A 218 59.91 39.12 -30.58
C GLU A 218 60.22 40.52 -30.04
N ARG A 219 59.26 41.17 -29.35
CA ARG A 219 59.48 42.47 -28.70
C ARG A 219 60.55 42.40 -27.61
N ASP A 220 60.47 41.38 -26.76
CA ASP A 220 61.43 41.17 -25.68
C ASP A 220 62.83 40.85 -26.25
N ALA A 221 62.90 40.06 -27.32
CA ALA A 221 64.15 39.80 -28.04
C ALA A 221 64.75 41.06 -28.68
N ILE A 222 63.93 41.93 -29.28
CA ILE A 222 64.38 43.23 -29.82
C ILE A 222 64.92 44.11 -28.69
N LYS A 223 64.21 44.19 -27.56
CA LYS A 223 64.63 44.99 -26.40
C LYS A 223 66.00 44.53 -25.89
N ILE A 224 66.20 43.23 -25.70
CA ILE A 224 67.49 42.67 -25.26
C ILE A 224 68.60 42.97 -26.29
N LYS A 225 68.32 42.89 -27.59
CA LYS A 225 69.30 43.22 -28.63
C LYS A 225 69.70 44.70 -28.59
N VAL A 226 68.73 45.60 -28.45
CA VAL A 226 68.98 47.05 -28.34
C VAL A 226 69.75 47.38 -27.06
N ASP A 227 69.39 46.77 -25.93
CA ASP A 227 70.10 46.95 -24.66
C ASP A 227 71.56 46.45 -24.78
N ALA A 228 71.79 45.30 -25.42
CA ALA A 228 73.13 44.75 -25.65
C ALA A 228 73.97 45.59 -26.63
N GLU A 229 73.34 46.19 -27.66
CA GLU A 229 74.01 47.10 -28.59
C GLU A 229 74.38 48.42 -27.91
N ALA A 230 73.47 48.98 -27.10
CA ALA A 230 73.73 50.16 -26.28
C ALA A 230 74.85 49.94 -25.24
N GLU A 231 74.89 48.76 -24.60
CA GLU A 231 75.99 48.40 -23.68
C GLU A 231 77.34 48.26 -24.40
N ARG A 232 77.37 47.66 -25.60
CA ARG A 232 78.58 47.57 -26.42
C ARG A 232 79.10 48.95 -26.81
N ASP A 233 78.23 49.84 -27.26
CA ASP A 233 78.62 51.20 -27.62
C ASP A 233 79.10 51.99 -26.40
N ALA A 234 78.42 51.86 -25.25
CA ALA A 234 78.86 52.47 -24.00
C ALA A 234 80.21 51.92 -23.51
N ALA A 235 80.49 50.63 -23.73
CA ALA A 235 81.78 50.02 -23.40
C ALA A 235 82.89 50.44 -24.38
N ALA A 236 82.58 50.54 -25.68
CA ALA A 236 83.51 51.01 -26.71
C ALA A 236 83.93 52.47 -26.45
N ASN A 237 82.97 53.34 -26.15
CA ASN A 237 83.23 54.74 -25.80
C ASN A 237 84.07 54.86 -24.52
N ARG A 238 83.80 54.03 -23.49
CA ARG A 238 84.63 53.96 -22.28
C ARG A 238 86.06 53.50 -22.58
N ALA A 239 86.23 52.50 -23.46
CA ALA A 239 87.54 52.01 -23.85
C ALA A 239 88.34 53.05 -24.67
N GLU A 240 87.68 53.81 -25.54
CA GLU A 240 88.32 54.92 -26.26
C GLU A 240 88.74 56.07 -25.34
N ALA A 241 87.93 56.39 -24.32
CA ALA A 241 88.28 57.42 -23.34
C ALA A 241 89.56 57.05 -22.57
N ILE A 242 89.66 55.81 -22.09
CA ILE A 242 90.84 55.29 -21.39
C ILE A 242 92.07 55.29 -22.31
N ARG A 243 91.94 54.92 -23.59
CA ARG A 243 93.07 54.97 -24.54
C ARG A 243 93.59 56.37 -24.75
N ARG A 244 92.69 57.36 -24.94
CA ARG A 244 93.09 58.76 -25.11
C ARG A 244 93.74 59.33 -23.86
N GLU A 245 93.27 58.94 -22.66
CA GLU A 245 93.90 59.35 -21.39
C GLU A 245 95.31 58.76 -21.25
N ALA A 246 95.49 57.46 -21.55
CA ALA A 246 96.80 56.81 -21.53
C ALA A 246 97.78 57.37 -22.59
N GLU A 247 97.29 57.73 -23.78
CA GLU A 247 98.09 58.41 -24.81
C GLU A 247 98.53 59.80 -24.33
N GLY A 248 97.65 60.57 -23.69
CA GLY A 248 97.97 61.87 -23.10
C GLY A 248 99.01 61.78 -21.99
N GLU A 249 98.92 60.77 -21.12
CA GLU A 249 99.93 60.52 -20.07
C GLU A 249 101.29 60.13 -20.68
N ALA A 250 101.30 59.27 -21.68
CA ALA A 250 102.53 58.85 -22.37
C ALA A 250 103.21 60.01 -23.12
N GLU A 251 102.44 60.90 -23.75
CA GLU A 251 102.98 62.11 -24.38
C GLU A 251 103.52 63.10 -23.34
N ALA A 252 102.83 63.27 -22.21
CA ALA A 252 103.29 64.12 -21.11
C ALA A 252 104.60 63.61 -20.50
N GLU A 253 104.78 62.29 -20.37
CA GLU A 253 106.01 61.69 -19.86
C GLU A 253 107.18 61.84 -20.84
N LYS A 254 106.95 61.66 -22.15
CA LYS A 254 107.96 61.93 -23.19
C LYS A 254 108.44 63.37 -23.15
N LEU A 255 107.52 64.33 -23.04
CA LEU A 255 107.87 65.75 -23.00
C LEU A 255 108.67 66.10 -21.73
N ARG A 256 108.34 65.48 -20.59
CA ARG A 256 109.12 65.61 -19.34
C ARG A 256 110.53 65.02 -19.49
N ALA A 257 110.67 63.88 -20.16
CA ALA A 257 111.97 63.25 -20.40
C ALA A 257 112.86 64.10 -21.33
N GLU A 258 112.30 64.68 -22.39
CA GLU A 258 113.02 65.61 -23.26
C GLU A 258 113.46 66.88 -22.52
N ALA A 259 112.58 67.46 -21.69
CA ALA A 259 112.92 68.63 -20.87
C ALA A 259 114.03 68.33 -19.86
N ALA A 260 114.01 67.13 -19.25
CA ALA A 260 115.08 66.69 -18.36
C ALA A 260 116.42 66.54 -19.10
N ARG A 261 116.40 65.96 -20.32
CA ARG A 261 117.62 65.83 -21.15
C ARG A 261 118.27 67.18 -21.42
N VAL A 262 117.48 68.17 -21.84
CA VAL A 262 117.98 69.52 -22.12
C VAL A 262 118.52 70.19 -20.86
N ARG A 263 117.85 70.03 -19.70
CA ARG A 263 118.36 70.55 -18.42
C ARG A 263 119.74 69.99 -18.08
N PHE A 264 119.92 68.67 -18.16
CA PHE A 264 121.19 68.03 -17.83
C PHE A 264 122.32 68.38 -18.81
N GLU A 265 122.02 68.58 -20.11
CA GLU A 265 123.01 69.06 -21.08
C GLU A 265 123.53 70.46 -20.74
N VAL A 266 122.64 71.38 -20.36
CA VAL A 266 123.00 72.76 -19.97
C VAL A 266 123.80 72.77 -18.66
N GLU A 267 123.41 71.96 -17.68
CA GLU A 267 124.08 71.87 -16.38
C GLU A 267 125.50 71.28 -16.51
N ALA A 268 125.66 70.23 -17.33
CA ALA A 268 126.96 69.65 -17.64
C ALA A 268 127.90 70.61 -18.40
N ALA A 269 127.36 71.45 -19.29
CA ALA A 269 128.14 72.49 -19.97
C ALA A 269 128.60 73.58 -18.99
N GLY A 270 127.74 74.00 -18.07
CA GLY A 270 128.07 74.99 -17.03
C GLY A 270 129.17 74.52 -16.07
N GLN A 271 129.11 73.27 -15.61
CA GLN A 271 130.12 72.71 -14.71
C GLN A 271 131.49 72.50 -15.37
N ARG A 272 131.56 72.18 -16.67
CA ARG A 272 132.84 72.14 -17.39
C ARG A 272 133.52 73.50 -17.43
N ALA A 273 132.76 74.58 -17.68
CA ALA A 273 133.31 75.94 -17.70
C ALA A 273 133.86 76.38 -16.34
N ILE A 274 133.21 76.01 -15.23
CA ILE A 274 133.69 76.31 -13.86
C ILE A 274 135.00 75.57 -13.57
N ASN A 275 135.11 74.31 -14.00
CA ASN A 275 136.31 73.50 -13.76
C ASN A 275 137.51 73.95 -14.62
N GLU A 276 137.29 74.38 -15.86
CA GLU A 276 138.35 74.97 -16.69
C GLU A 276 138.87 76.29 -16.12
N ALA A 277 138.00 77.12 -15.53
CA ALA A 277 138.41 78.35 -14.84
C ALA A 277 139.22 78.09 -13.56
N ALA A 278 138.94 77.00 -12.83
CA ALA A 278 139.64 76.65 -11.59
C ALA A 278 141.10 76.21 -11.80
N ASN A 279 141.46 75.70 -12.98
CA ASN A 279 142.81 75.18 -13.26
C ASN A 279 143.86 76.25 -13.64
N ILE A 280 143.50 77.54 -13.67
CA ILE A 280 144.40 78.65 -14.05
C ILE A 280 144.98 79.39 -12.81
N LEU A 281 144.62 79.01 -11.58
CA LEU A 281 145.07 79.71 -10.35
C LEU A 281 146.39 79.16 -9.79
N SER A 282 147.33 80.07 -9.45
CA SER A 282 148.68 79.73 -9.01
C SER A 282 148.75 79.14 -7.58
N MET A 283 149.75 78.27 -7.35
CA MET A 283 149.95 77.48 -6.12
C MET A 283 149.96 78.28 -4.80
N ASP A 284 150.28 79.57 -4.82
CA ASP A 284 150.38 80.37 -3.60
C ASP A 284 149.02 80.65 -2.94
N GLN A 285 147.93 80.71 -3.73
CA GLN A 285 146.58 80.95 -3.17
C GLN A 285 145.98 79.73 -2.46
N ILE A 286 146.35 78.52 -2.87
CA ILE A 286 145.86 77.28 -2.24
C ILE A 286 146.33 77.23 -0.78
N SER A 287 147.57 77.63 -0.49
CA SER A 287 148.13 77.62 0.87
C SER A 287 147.38 78.55 1.84
N LEU A 288 146.84 79.66 1.34
CA LEU A 288 146.04 80.60 2.13
C LEU A 288 144.64 80.04 2.40
N GLN A 289 144.00 79.42 1.41
CA GLN A 289 142.69 78.80 1.56
C GLN A 289 142.71 77.61 2.51
N THR A 290 143.75 76.75 2.47
CA THR A 290 143.89 75.65 3.43
C THR A 290 144.07 76.16 4.86
N LYS A 291 144.81 77.24 5.06
CA LYS A 291 144.96 77.88 6.38
C LYS A 291 143.67 78.52 6.88
N MET A 292 142.87 79.13 5.99
CA MET A 292 141.57 79.70 6.34
C MET A 292 140.53 78.62 6.68
N ALA A 293 140.51 77.51 5.96
CA ALA A 293 139.60 76.40 6.23
C ALA A 293 139.88 75.75 7.58
N LEU A 294 141.15 75.58 7.95
CA LEU A 294 141.53 75.02 9.25
C LEU A 294 141.10 75.94 10.43
N LEU A 295 141.23 77.26 10.28
CA LEU A 295 140.78 78.24 11.29
C LEU A 295 139.26 78.26 11.51
N LYS A 296 138.46 77.97 10.48
CA LYS A 296 136.99 77.96 10.60
C LYS A 296 136.43 76.74 11.35
N VAL A 297 137.13 75.61 11.35
CA VAL A 297 136.64 74.38 12.00
C VAL A 297 137.05 74.32 13.48
N LEU A 298 138.06 75.08 13.90
CA LEU A 298 138.53 75.09 15.30
C LEU A 298 137.44 75.38 16.36
N PRO A 299 136.47 76.31 16.16
CA PRO A 299 135.42 76.59 17.14
C PRO A 299 134.42 75.43 17.32
N GLU A 300 134.14 74.67 16.26
CA GLU A 300 133.16 73.57 16.33
C GLU A 300 133.71 72.39 17.15
N VAL A 301 135.01 72.11 17.03
CA VAL A 301 135.66 71.04 17.79
C VAL A 301 135.64 71.32 19.30
N ILE A 302 135.75 72.58 19.72
CA ILE A 302 135.66 72.95 21.15
C ILE A 302 134.21 72.83 21.64
N ARG A 303 133.22 73.19 20.80
CA ARG A 303 131.80 73.16 21.15
C ARG A 303 131.26 71.74 21.36
N GLU A 304 131.71 70.78 20.56
CA GLU A 304 131.32 69.38 20.72
C GLU A 304 131.99 68.71 21.94
N SER A 305 133.16 69.22 22.37
CA SER A 305 133.95 68.63 23.46
C SER A 305 133.38 68.91 24.87
N ALA A 306 132.47 69.88 25.05
CA ALA A 306 131.94 70.29 26.37
C ALA A 306 130.47 69.88 26.63
N LYS A 307 129.84 69.13 25.71
CA LYS A 307 128.42 68.73 25.81
C LYS A 307 128.04 67.61 26.81
N PRO A 308 128.93 66.86 27.50
CA PRO A 308 128.49 65.75 28.35
C PRO A 308 128.34 66.13 29.84
N MET A 309 127.44 67.05 30.20
CA MET A 309 127.04 67.28 31.60
C MET A 309 125.53 67.57 31.82
N GLU A 310 124.66 67.33 30.83
CA GLU A 310 123.24 67.74 30.89
C GLU A 310 122.23 66.56 30.99
N ALA A 311 122.56 65.52 31.74
CA ALA A 311 121.63 64.48 32.21
C ALA A 311 122.03 64.12 33.66
N ILE A 312 121.19 63.95 34.70
CA ILE A 312 120.00 63.10 34.94
C ILE A 312 119.46 63.48 36.35
N ASP A 313 118.13 63.38 36.61
CA ASP A 313 117.53 63.07 37.94
C ASP A 313 116.03 62.76 37.70
N SER A 314 115.39 61.61 37.99
CA SER A 314 115.65 60.44 38.83
C SER A 314 114.65 59.31 38.44
N ILE A 315 114.94 58.03 38.74
CA ILE A 315 114.08 56.85 38.47
C ILE A 315 113.93 56.00 39.76
N LYS A 316 112.69 55.55 40.10
CA LYS A 316 112.37 54.36 40.97
C LYS A 316 110.84 54.10 40.99
N ILE A 317 110.27 53.08 40.32
CA ILE A 317 110.05 51.64 40.64
C ILE A 317 109.19 51.38 41.90
N VAL A 318 108.13 50.53 41.79
CA VAL A 318 107.85 49.30 42.59
C VAL A 318 106.47 48.70 42.20
N GLN A 319 106.34 47.41 42.49
CA GLN A 319 105.53 46.33 41.94
C GLN A 319 104.74 45.66 43.11
N VAL A 320 103.86 44.69 42.79
CA VAL A 320 103.37 43.57 43.65
C VAL A 320 102.26 43.80 44.69
N ASP A 321 101.30 42.86 44.66
CA ASP A 321 100.86 42.00 45.78
C ASP A 321 99.46 42.21 46.42
N GLY A 322 98.61 41.17 46.28
CA GLY A 322 98.07 40.44 47.42
C GLY A 322 96.68 40.78 48.00
N LEU A 323 95.96 39.71 48.39
CA LEU A 323 94.85 39.63 49.38
C LEU A 323 93.40 39.71 48.82
N THR A 324 92.79 38.61 48.38
CA THR A 324 92.09 37.54 49.13
C THR A 324 90.85 37.95 49.96
N ASN A 325 89.77 37.21 49.69
CA ASN A 325 88.76 36.69 50.62
C ASN A 325 87.40 37.44 50.78
N GLY A 326 86.33 36.74 50.34
CA GLY A 326 85.31 36.30 51.29
C GLY A 326 83.90 36.91 51.20
N GLY A 327 83.00 36.23 50.48
CA GLY A 327 81.69 35.78 50.99
C GLY A 327 80.54 36.77 51.27
N GLY A 328 79.39 36.52 50.61
CA GLY A 328 78.03 36.76 51.17
C GLY A 328 77.10 37.64 50.32
N LYS A 329 76.18 37.03 49.54
CA LYS A 329 74.69 36.99 49.70
C LYS A 329 73.94 38.29 49.29
N ALA A 330 72.81 38.34 48.57
CA ALA A 330 71.84 37.40 47.97
C ALA A 330 71.01 38.22 46.91
N GLY A 331 70.68 37.73 45.71
CA GLY A 331 69.41 37.06 45.32
C GLY A 331 68.40 38.03 44.65
N ALA A 332 67.57 37.75 43.62
CA ALA A 332 67.36 36.61 42.72
C ALA A 332 66.37 37.00 41.56
N SER A 333 66.53 36.44 40.34
CA SER A 333 65.51 35.71 39.52
C SER A 333 65.94 35.54 38.03
N SER A 334 65.45 34.47 37.39
CA SER A 334 65.87 33.74 36.16
C SER A 334 65.56 34.45 34.81
N THR A 335 66.02 34.09 33.57
CA THR A 335 66.27 32.80 32.87
C THR A 335 67.03 33.02 31.51
N GLY A 336 68.03 32.17 31.18
CA GLY A 336 68.29 31.49 29.87
C GLY A 336 68.76 32.19 28.57
N GLY A 337 69.90 31.71 28.00
CA GLY A 337 70.10 31.51 26.54
C GLY A 337 71.50 31.80 25.94
N GLY A 338 72.34 30.78 25.65
CA GLY A 338 73.62 30.88 24.89
C GLY A 338 73.89 29.61 24.05
N THR A 339 74.96 29.34 23.29
CA THR A 339 75.93 30.02 22.39
C THR A 339 76.92 28.93 21.86
N GLY A 340 77.14 28.78 20.54
CA GLY A 340 78.42 28.41 19.84
C GLY A 340 78.88 26.93 19.56
N ASN A 341 78.87 26.46 18.28
CA ASN A 341 80.01 25.86 17.51
C ASN A 341 79.57 25.15 16.19
N LEU A 342 80.04 25.60 15.02
CA LEU A 342 79.49 25.24 13.68
C LEU A 342 79.97 23.90 13.05
N ALA A 343 81.05 23.26 13.50
CA ALA A 343 81.39 21.89 13.05
C ALA A 343 80.59 20.81 13.81
N THR A 344 80.03 21.19 14.96
CA THR A 344 79.11 20.39 15.77
C THR A 344 77.65 20.54 15.34
N ASP A 345 77.26 21.61 14.64
CA ASP A 345 75.86 21.80 14.17
C ASP A 345 75.51 21.02 12.89
N ALA A 346 76.47 20.70 12.02
CA ALA A 346 76.20 19.88 10.82
C ALA A 346 76.14 18.36 11.14
N VAL A 347 76.96 17.91 12.09
CA VAL A 347 76.99 16.49 12.52
C VAL A 347 75.88 16.18 13.53
N SER A 348 75.47 17.15 14.36
CA SER A 348 74.28 17.00 15.21
C SER A 348 72.98 16.99 14.42
N ALA A 349 72.85 17.74 13.32
CA ALA A 349 71.67 17.70 12.45
C ALA A 349 71.51 16.37 11.68
N ALA A 350 72.61 15.78 11.20
CA ALA A 350 72.57 14.50 10.47
C ALA A 350 72.39 13.27 11.38
N LEU A 351 72.96 13.27 12.60
CA LEU A 351 72.72 12.20 13.58
C LEU A 351 71.34 12.33 14.23
N ALA A 352 70.79 13.53 14.43
CA ALA A 352 69.43 13.74 14.94
C ALA A 352 68.35 13.22 13.97
N TYR A 353 68.54 13.42 12.66
CA TYR A 353 67.63 12.89 11.64
C TYR A 353 67.68 11.36 11.52
N ARG A 354 68.85 10.74 11.81
CA ARG A 354 69.03 9.28 11.76
C ARG A 354 68.64 8.56 13.06
N ALA A 355 68.68 9.24 14.21
CA ALA A 355 68.26 8.68 15.50
C ALA A 355 66.72 8.64 15.67
N GLN A 356 65.96 9.39 14.87
CA GLN A 356 64.49 9.46 14.92
C GLN A 356 63.78 8.82 13.71
N ALA A 357 64.53 8.15 12.84
CA ALA A 357 63.99 7.33 11.77
C ALA A 357 62.94 6.27 12.21
N PRO A 358 63.02 5.65 13.40
CA PRO A 358 62.00 4.66 13.82
C PRO A 358 60.60 5.26 14.09
N VAL A 359 60.52 6.58 14.34
CA VAL A 359 59.25 7.26 14.67
C VAL A 359 58.53 7.73 13.41
N LEU A 360 59.26 8.23 12.40
CA LEU A 360 58.66 8.62 11.12
C LEU A 360 58.26 7.40 10.29
N ASP A 361 59.04 6.32 10.34
CA ASP A 361 58.70 5.06 9.67
C ASP A 361 57.51 4.37 10.37
N GLY A 362 57.39 4.54 11.70
CA GLY A 362 56.20 4.16 12.48
C GLY A 362 54.96 4.97 12.14
N LEU A 363 55.09 6.29 11.95
CA LEU A 363 53.98 7.18 11.56
C LEU A 363 53.53 6.94 10.11
N MET A 364 54.45 6.67 9.18
CA MET A 364 54.12 6.30 7.80
C MET A 364 53.46 4.92 7.71
N LYS A 365 53.78 4.02 8.67
CA LYS A 365 53.12 2.73 8.83
C LYS A 365 51.77 2.82 9.56
N GLU A 366 51.59 3.76 10.48
CA GLU A 366 50.30 4.13 11.11
C GLU A 366 49.37 4.88 10.16
N LEU A 367 49.91 5.66 9.21
CA LEU A 367 49.17 6.28 8.10
C LEU A 367 48.99 5.34 6.89
N GLY A 368 49.43 4.08 6.98
CA GLY A 368 49.14 3.03 6.00
C GLY A 368 49.90 3.12 4.66
N LEU A 369 51.00 3.87 4.62
CA LEU A 369 51.79 4.12 3.41
C LEU A 369 53.21 3.55 3.57
N ASP A 370 53.37 2.27 3.24
CA ASP A 370 54.69 1.61 3.19
C ASP A 370 55.46 2.06 1.94
N GLY A 371 56.47 2.93 2.12
CA GLY A 371 57.35 3.45 1.06
C GLY A 371 58.42 2.47 0.57
N SER A 372 58.43 1.23 1.07
CA SER A 372 59.44 0.22 0.71
C SER A 372 59.05 -0.62 -0.51
N ASN A 373 57.77 -0.67 -0.92
CA ASN A 373 57.31 -1.41 -2.12
C ASN A 373 56.07 -0.78 -2.77
N LEU A 374 56.07 -0.66 -4.11
CA LEU A 374 55.00 -0.02 -4.91
C LEU A 374 53.59 -0.64 -4.77
N SER A 375 53.51 -1.88 -4.26
CA SER A 375 52.24 -2.60 -4.00
C SER A 375 51.53 -2.14 -2.71
N GLY A 376 52.25 -1.47 -1.80
CA GLY A 376 51.71 -0.92 -0.55
C GLY A 376 51.01 0.43 -0.70
N LEU A 377 51.37 1.22 -1.72
CA LEU A 377 50.76 2.53 -2.00
C LEU A 377 49.32 2.41 -2.56
N VAL A 378 48.96 1.27 -3.14
CA VAL A 378 47.64 0.99 -3.73
C VAL A 378 46.65 0.41 -2.70
N LYS A 379 47.13 -0.08 -1.55
CA LYS A 379 46.31 -0.72 -0.51
C LYS A 379 45.86 0.24 0.60
N GLY A 380 46.52 1.40 0.76
CA GLY A 380 46.17 2.46 1.72
C GLY A 380 44.85 3.20 1.43
N ALA A 381 44.21 2.93 0.30
CA ALA A 381 42.89 3.46 -0.06
C ALA A 381 41.75 2.44 0.16
N ALA A 382 41.94 1.46 1.04
CA ALA A 382 40.88 0.50 1.41
C ALA A 382 40.24 0.79 2.79
N THR A 383 40.58 1.87 3.50
CA THR A 383 40.11 2.09 4.88
C THR A 383 39.48 3.46 5.12
N GLU A 384 38.35 3.73 4.46
CA GLU A 384 37.25 4.53 5.03
C GLU A 384 35.92 4.11 4.36
N ALA A 385 35.36 2.95 4.75
CA ALA A 385 33.92 2.62 4.82
C ALA A 385 33.67 1.09 4.81
N GLY A 386 33.07 0.57 5.90
CA GLY A 386 32.43 -0.76 5.99
C GLY A 386 33.41 -1.93 6.14
N GLY A 387 33.24 -2.90 7.04
CA GLY A 387 32.02 -3.46 7.60
C GLY A 387 32.21 -4.98 7.53
N ALA A 388 32.16 -5.63 8.69
CA ALA A 388 32.60 -7.00 8.94
C ALA A 388 31.84 -8.10 8.16
N GLU A 389 32.55 -9.16 7.78
CA GLU A 389 31.97 -10.50 7.58
C GLU A 389 32.95 -11.57 8.10
N ILE A 390 32.44 -12.52 8.90
CA ILE A 390 32.48 -13.98 8.67
C ILE A 390 31.54 -14.67 9.68
N GLU A 391 30.55 -15.40 9.12
CA GLU A 391 29.82 -16.60 9.58
C GLU A 391 29.10 -16.58 10.96
N SER A 392 27.85 -17.02 11.13
CA SER A 392 27.04 -18.05 10.46
C SER A 392 25.56 -17.91 10.89
N ASP A 393 24.67 -18.52 10.09
CA ASP A 393 23.33 -19.04 10.43
C ASP A 393 22.11 -18.38 9.74
N ALA A 394 21.25 -19.28 9.24
CA ALA A 394 19.86 -19.12 8.78
C ALA A 394 19.50 -18.18 7.61
N ALA A 395 19.31 -18.78 6.43
CA ALA A 395 18.27 -18.36 5.48
C ALA A 395 16.91 -18.91 5.98
N PRO A 396 15.74 -18.23 5.80
CA PRO A 396 15.20 -17.99 4.45
C PRO A 396 14.47 -16.66 4.22
N LYS A 397 14.31 -16.36 2.94
CA LYS A 397 13.51 -15.26 2.39
C LYS A 397 12.01 -15.59 2.44
N ASN A 398 11.24 -14.55 2.74
CA ASN A 398 9.78 -14.43 2.65
C ASN A 398 9.21 -14.92 1.31
N ALA A 399 7.96 -15.43 1.31
CA ALA A 399 6.90 -14.98 0.38
C ALA A 399 5.52 -15.69 0.46
N ASP A 400 5.28 -16.71 1.31
CA ASP A 400 3.98 -17.44 1.28
C ASP A 400 3.08 -17.35 2.54
N ALA A 401 3.48 -16.60 3.58
CA ALA A 401 2.76 -16.59 4.86
C ALA A 401 1.68 -15.48 4.99
N LEU A 402 1.48 -14.62 3.99
CA LEU A 402 0.48 -13.53 4.05
C LEU A 402 -0.87 -13.87 3.39
N VAL A 403 -1.01 -15.06 2.80
CA VAL A 403 -2.25 -15.47 2.11
C VAL A 403 -3.14 -16.41 2.96
N ALA A 404 -2.63 -16.91 4.09
CA ALA A 404 -3.38 -17.87 4.93
C ALA A 404 -4.28 -17.21 5.99
N ASP A 405 -4.09 -15.93 6.32
CA ASP A 405 -4.78 -15.29 7.45
C ASP A 405 -6.08 -14.56 7.06
N GLN A 406 -6.38 -14.42 5.76
CA GLN A 406 -7.62 -13.81 5.28
C GLN A 406 -8.81 -14.78 5.10
N ARG A 407 -8.63 -16.08 5.38
CA ARG A 407 -9.72 -17.09 5.26
C ARG A 407 -10.33 -17.56 6.58
N LYS A 408 -9.99 -16.95 7.71
CA LYS A 408 -10.49 -17.35 9.05
C LYS A 408 -11.24 -16.26 9.83
N GLY A 409 -11.76 -15.24 9.15
CA GLY A 409 -12.35 -14.05 9.79
C GLY A 409 -13.78 -13.65 9.38
N ALA A 410 -14.57 -14.51 8.72
CA ALA A 410 -15.95 -14.16 8.34
C ALA A 410 -16.90 -15.33 8.63
N GLY A 411 -17.42 -15.38 9.86
CA GLY A 411 -18.35 -16.43 10.26
C GLY A 411 -18.92 -16.24 11.66
N LYS A 412 -19.47 -15.04 11.98
CA LYS A 412 -20.46 -14.88 13.07
C LYS A 412 -21.07 -13.48 13.10
N LYS A 413 -22.38 -13.45 13.40
CA LYS A 413 -23.28 -12.30 13.73
C LYS A 413 -23.82 -11.55 12.51
N ASP A 414 -25.07 -11.08 12.44
CA ASP A 414 -26.27 -11.06 13.29
C ASP A 414 -27.43 -10.61 12.36
N GLY A 415 -28.69 -10.79 12.76
CA GLY A 415 -29.76 -9.90 12.24
C GLY A 415 -31.09 -10.54 11.87
N SER A 416 -31.88 -10.85 12.89
CA SER A 416 -33.34 -10.86 12.83
C SER A 416 -33.91 -9.58 12.21
N ASN A 417 -34.78 -9.68 11.21
CA ASN A 417 -35.81 -8.66 10.98
C ASN A 417 -37.08 -9.24 10.32
N LYS A 418 -38.09 -9.42 11.18
CA LYS A 418 -39.49 -9.02 11.03
C LYS A 418 -39.99 -8.71 9.60
N ALA A 419 -40.91 -9.54 9.10
CA ALA A 419 -41.84 -9.19 8.03
C ALA A 419 -43.26 -9.44 8.52
N ASP A 420 -43.89 -8.37 9.00
CA ASP A 420 -45.34 -8.21 8.96
C ASP A 420 -45.72 -7.89 7.50
N ALA A 421 -46.65 -8.64 6.92
CA ALA A 421 -47.35 -8.24 5.71
C ALA A 421 -48.73 -8.90 5.69
N ASP A 422 -49.74 -8.06 5.94
CA ASP A 422 -51.12 -8.23 5.50
C ASP A 422 -51.19 -8.61 4.02
N GLY A 423 -52.14 -9.50 3.70
CA GLY A 423 -52.47 -9.93 2.35
C GLY A 423 -53.23 -11.24 2.35
#